data_AF-A0A565CFS6-F1
#
_entry.id   AF-A0A565CFS6-F1
#
_cell.length_a   1.000
_cell.length_b   1.000
_cell.length_c   1.000
_cell.angle_alpha   90.00
_cell.angle_beta   90.00
_cell.angle_gamma   90.00
#
_symmetry.space_group_name_H-M   'P 1'
#
loop_
_entity.id
_entity.type
_entity.pdbx_description
1 polymer ?
#
loop_
_entity_poly.entity_id
_entity_poly.type
_entity_poly.pdbx_seq_one_letter_code
_entity_poly.pdbx_strand_id
1 'polypeptide(L)'
;MTHMDLEREECSDFLKKAYEMVDDPSTDSIVSWSPNGMAFIVWLPEECMRDILPKYLQVTTFSRFEYYGFRRLVAGKEEWVFDCDGFVRGKPELLDKICERHLARLQASLDKEYKPLEDRLKNCKTKEEVELARKEHRERLNNERMEQLEAFKMSMAAAQKKAAALALEDQRTPQTSRTSPKICTEETMQHARLCNTNQFCNGKGKSAHSPQQI
;
A
#
# COMPACT_ATOMS: atom_id res chain seq x y z
N MET A 1 -9.23 -11.15 -33.84
CA MET A 1 -8.93 -10.37 -32.63
C MET A 1 -7.71 -10.99 -31.99
N THR A 2 -6.63 -10.23 -31.82
CA THR A 2 -5.39 -10.72 -31.22
C THR A 2 -5.51 -10.75 -29.69
N HIS A 3 -4.60 -11.46 -29.01
CA HIS A 3 -4.53 -11.44 -27.53
C HIS A 3 -4.38 -10.01 -26.99
N MET A 4 -3.60 -9.16 -27.66
CA MET A 4 -3.38 -7.77 -27.26
C MET A 4 -4.62 -6.89 -27.43
N ASP A 5 -5.50 -7.21 -28.40
CA ASP A 5 -6.77 -6.49 -28.59
C ASP A 5 -7.75 -6.78 -27.45
N LEU A 6 -7.83 -8.05 -27.02
CA LEU A 6 -8.62 -8.46 -25.87
C LEU A 6 -8.14 -7.79 -24.58
N GLU A 7 -6.83 -7.80 -24.33
CA GLU A 7 -6.24 -7.17 -23.15
C GLU A 7 -6.51 -5.66 -23.11
N ARG A 8 -6.51 -5.00 -24.27
CA ARG A 8 -6.84 -3.57 -24.38
C ARG A 8 -8.28 -3.30 -23.97
N GLU A 9 -9.21 -4.12 -24.45
CA GLU A 9 -10.64 -3.99 -24.12
C GLU A 9 -10.87 -4.22 -22.63
N GLU A 10 -10.30 -5.31 -22.07
CA GLU A 10 -10.38 -5.61 -20.63
C GLU A 10 -9.81 -4.47 -19.77
N CYS A 11 -8.65 -3.92 -20.15
CA CYS A 11 -8.04 -2.81 -19.44
C CYS A 11 -8.89 -1.54 -19.52
N SER A 12 -9.39 -1.19 -20.70
CA SER A 12 -10.24 -0.01 -20.90
C SER A 12 -11.51 -0.10 -20.05
N ASP A 13 -12.19 -1.25 -20.10
CA ASP A 13 -13.44 -1.49 -19.37
C ASP A 13 -13.22 -1.48 -17.86
N PHE A 14 -12.15 -2.11 -17.37
CA PHE A 14 -11.81 -2.09 -15.96
C PHE A 14 -11.56 -0.65 -15.48
N LEU A 15 -10.73 0.11 -16.20
CA LEU A 15 -10.36 1.46 -15.80
C LEU A 15 -11.56 2.41 -15.78
N LYS A 16 -12.47 2.31 -16.76
CA LYS A 16 -13.71 3.09 -16.79
C LYS A 16 -14.59 2.80 -15.57
N LYS A 17 -14.86 1.53 -15.30
CA LYS A 17 -15.66 1.11 -14.13
C LYS A 17 -14.98 1.51 -12.81
N ALA A 18 -13.65 1.44 -12.75
CA ALA A 18 -12.90 1.84 -11.57
C ALA A 18 -12.97 3.35 -11.34
N TYR A 19 -12.93 4.13 -12.43
CA TYR A 19 -13.12 5.57 -12.38
C TYR A 19 -14.52 5.93 -11.86
N GLU A 20 -15.55 5.34 -12.46
CA GLU A 20 -16.95 5.53 -12.03
C GLU A 20 -17.16 5.16 -10.56
N MET A 21 -16.54 4.06 -10.11
CA MET A 21 -16.58 3.64 -8.71
C MET A 21 -16.03 4.71 -7.77
N VAL A 22 -14.86 5.29 -8.08
CA VAL A 22 -14.22 6.30 -7.21
C VAL A 22 -14.92 7.66 -7.32
N ASP A 23 -15.52 7.98 -8.47
CA ASP A 23 -16.20 9.24 -8.71
C ASP A 23 -17.65 9.28 -8.18
N ASP A 24 -18.20 8.14 -7.74
CA ASP A 24 -19.53 8.03 -7.14
C ASP A 24 -19.52 8.51 -5.68
N PRO A 25 -20.17 9.65 -5.35
CA PRO A 25 -20.18 10.20 -3.99
C PRO A 25 -20.86 9.29 -2.96
N SER A 26 -21.70 8.34 -3.40
CA SER A 26 -22.31 7.37 -2.48
C SER A 26 -21.30 6.38 -1.90
N THR A 27 -20.11 6.27 -2.49
CA THR A 27 -19.03 5.40 -2.05
C THR A 27 -17.99 6.12 -1.18
N ASP A 28 -18.08 7.45 -1.04
CA ASP A 28 -17.03 8.30 -0.47
C ASP A 28 -16.63 7.93 0.97
N SER A 29 -17.52 7.30 1.73
CA SER A 29 -17.23 6.81 3.09
C SER A 29 -16.29 5.60 3.13
N ILE A 30 -16.15 4.87 2.02
CA ILE A 30 -15.34 3.65 1.88
C ILE A 30 -14.17 3.90 0.93
N VAL A 31 -14.42 4.55 -0.20
CA VAL A 31 -13.43 4.88 -1.22
C VAL A 31 -13.74 6.25 -1.81
N SER A 32 -12.75 7.13 -1.90
CA SER A 32 -12.94 8.46 -2.50
C SER A 32 -11.68 8.99 -3.16
N TRP A 33 -11.83 10.05 -3.94
CA TRP A 33 -10.69 10.82 -4.42
C TRP A 33 -9.91 11.45 -3.26
N SER A 34 -8.59 11.43 -3.36
CA SER A 34 -7.74 12.29 -2.53
C SER A 34 -8.05 13.78 -2.75
N PRO A 35 -7.72 14.67 -1.79
CA PRO A 35 -8.06 16.09 -1.90
C PRO A 35 -7.53 16.80 -3.15
N ASN A 36 -6.39 16.35 -3.70
CA ASN A 36 -5.81 16.89 -4.92
C ASN A 36 -6.31 16.21 -6.21
N GLY A 37 -7.12 15.15 -6.09
CA GLY A 37 -7.69 14.40 -7.21
C GLY A 37 -6.69 13.57 -8.02
N MET A 38 -5.46 13.37 -7.54
CA MET A 38 -4.40 12.66 -8.28
C MET A 38 -4.25 11.18 -7.88
N ALA A 39 -4.96 10.76 -6.85
CA ALA A 39 -5.00 9.41 -6.31
C ALA A 39 -6.37 9.16 -5.71
N PHE A 40 -6.69 7.89 -5.42
CA PHE A 40 -7.85 7.54 -4.61
C PHE A 40 -7.42 6.89 -3.30
N ILE A 41 -8.25 7.07 -2.28
CA ILE A 41 -8.04 6.60 -0.93
C ILE A 41 -9.11 5.56 -0.64
N VAL A 42 -8.67 4.38 -0.20
CA VAL A 42 -9.53 3.34 0.35
C VAL A 42 -9.45 3.45 1.86
N TRP A 43 -10.50 4.01 2.44
CA TRP A 43 -10.61 4.24 3.88
C TRP A 43 -10.86 2.94 4.64
N LEU A 44 -11.69 2.06 4.05
CA LEU A 44 -12.13 0.81 4.67
C LEU A 44 -11.86 -0.36 3.71
N PRO A 45 -10.62 -0.91 3.66
CA PRO A 45 -10.24 -1.90 2.66
C PRO A 45 -11.09 -3.17 2.66
N GLU A 46 -11.47 -3.69 3.84
CA GLU A 46 -12.29 -4.90 3.93
C GLU A 46 -13.70 -4.70 3.37
N GLU A 47 -14.32 -3.56 3.68
CA GLU A 47 -15.65 -3.18 3.20
C GLU A 47 -15.61 -2.89 1.70
N CYS A 48 -14.56 -2.22 1.23
CA CYS A 48 -14.36 -1.99 -0.19
C CYS A 48 -14.26 -3.31 -0.96
N MET A 49 -13.47 -4.28 -0.47
CA MET A 49 -13.32 -5.60 -1.10
C MET A 49 -14.61 -6.42 -1.13
N ARG A 50 -15.43 -6.30 -0.09
CA ARG A 50 -16.66 -7.09 0.08
C ARG A 50 -17.85 -6.47 -0.65
N ASP A 51 -18.02 -5.15 -0.55
CA ASP A 51 -19.27 -4.48 -0.91
C ASP A 51 -19.14 -3.62 -2.17
N ILE A 52 -17.96 -3.01 -2.40
CA ILE A 52 -17.75 -2.06 -3.51
C ILE A 52 -17.15 -2.75 -4.75
N LEU A 53 -16.02 -3.46 -4.60
CA LEU A 53 -15.34 -4.09 -5.75
C LEU A 53 -16.24 -5.08 -6.52
N PRO A 54 -17.04 -5.95 -5.88
CA PRO A 54 -17.91 -6.87 -6.61
C PRO A 54 -19.04 -6.15 -7.37
N LYS A 55 -19.52 -5.02 -6.84
CA LYS A 55 -20.59 -4.21 -7.43
C LYS A 55 -20.15 -3.51 -8.73
N TYR A 56 -18.97 -2.90 -8.74
CA TYR A 56 -18.49 -2.13 -9.90
C TYR A 56 -17.58 -2.93 -10.83
N LEU A 57 -16.69 -3.75 -10.26
CA LEU A 57 -15.54 -4.33 -10.98
C LEU A 57 -15.60 -5.85 -11.13
N GLN A 58 -16.57 -6.52 -10.47
CA GLN A 58 -16.70 -7.99 -10.45
C GLN A 58 -15.42 -8.70 -9.98
N VAL A 59 -14.66 -8.05 -9.08
CA VAL A 59 -13.49 -8.62 -8.41
C VAL A 59 -13.65 -8.44 -6.90
N THR A 60 -12.89 -9.21 -6.12
CA THR A 60 -12.92 -9.15 -4.65
C THR A 60 -11.60 -8.65 -4.04
N THR A 61 -10.60 -8.37 -4.87
CA THR A 61 -9.27 -7.94 -4.43
C THR A 61 -8.76 -6.79 -5.29
N PHE A 62 -7.82 -6.01 -4.75
CA PHE A 62 -7.20 -4.89 -5.45
C PHE A 62 -6.09 -5.28 -6.43
N SER A 63 -5.76 -6.57 -6.56
CA SER A 63 -4.66 -7.05 -7.39
C SER A 63 -4.76 -6.60 -8.85
N ARG A 64 -5.98 -6.38 -9.35
CA ARG A 64 -6.18 -5.87 -10.72
C ARG A 64 -5.75 -4.41 -10.89
N PHE A 65 -5.83 -3.59 -9.84
CA PHE A 65 -5.23 -2.24 -9.86
C PHE A 65 -3.70 -2.33 -9.97
N GLU A 66 -3.04 -3.15 -9.16
CA GLU A 66 -1.59 -3.35 -9.24
C GLU A 66 -1.17 -3.89 -10.62
N TYR A 67 -1.96 -4.82 -11.17
CA TYR A 67 -1.78 -5.33 -12.54
C TYR A 67 -1.83 -4.22 -13.60
N TYR A 68 -2.74 -3.26 -13.51
CA TYR A 68 -2.77 -2.11 -14.43
C TYR A 68 -1.77 -0.99 -14.09
N GLY A 69 -0.93 -1.18 -13.08
CA GLY A 69 0.19 -0.29 -12.75
C GLY A 69 -0.13 0.77 -11.72
N PHE A 70 -1.17 0.57 -10.90
CA PHE A 70 -1.37 1.38 -9.70
C PHE A 70 -0.37 0.98 -8.63
N ARG A 71 0.16 1.97 -7.89
CA ARG A 71 0.97 1.70 -6.70
C ARG A 71 0.09 1.83 -5.47
N ARG A 72 0.13 0.81 -4.62
CA ARG A 72 -0.49 0.83 -3.31
C ARG A 72 0.49 1.37 -2.28
N LEU A 73 0.09 2.43 -1.59
CA LEU A 73 0.80 3.05 -0.48
C LEU A 73 -0.05 2.91 0.79
N VAL A 74 0.59 2.68 1.92
CA VAL A 74 -0.08 2.65 3.24
C VAL A 74 0.05 4.04 3.85
N ALA A 75 -1.08 4.75 4.00
CA ALA A 75 -1.09 6.14 4.49
C ALA A 75 -1.39 6.25 5.99
N GLY A 76 -1.93 5.19 6.60
CA GLY A 76 -2.30 5.13 8.01
C GLY A 76 -2.28 3.70 8.56
N LYS A 77 -2.96 3.44 9.67
CA LYS A 77 -3.01 2.09 10.27
C LYS A 77 -3.74 1.09 9.36
N GLU A 78 -4.77 1.54 8.63
CA GLU A 78 -5.64 0.70 7.80
C GLU A 78 -6.05 1.34 6.46
N GLU A 79 -5.56 2.55 6.16
CA GLU A 79 -5.92 3.30 4.95
C GLU A 79 -4.94 3.01 3.81
N TRP A 80 -5.47 2.72 2.61
CA TRP A 80 -4.65 2.48 1.41
C TRP A 80 -4.83 3.62 0.42
N VAL A 81 -3.73 4.12 -0.11
CA VAL A 81 -3.73 5.10 -1.20
C VAL A 81 -3.27 4.40 -2.47
N PHE A 82 -4.03 4.56 -3.53
CA PHE A 82 -3.67 4.08 -4.85
C PHE A 82 -3.38 5.25 -5.76
N ASP A 83 -2.15 5.30 -6.25
CA ASP A 83 -1.73 6.27 -7.25
C ASP A 83 -1.56 5.58 -8.62
N CYS A 84 -1.84 6.31 -9.69
CA CYS A 84 -1.43 5.93 -11.05
C CYS A 84 -1.42 7.17 -11.93
N ASP A 85 -0.34 7.37 -12.68
CA ASP A 85 -0.24 8.51 -13.58
C ASP A 85 -1.33 8.44 -14.68
N GLY A 86 -2.23 9.42 -14.73
CA GLY A 86 -3.39 9.41 -15.63
C GLY A 86 -4.70 8.91 -15.01
N PHE A 87 -4.72 8.47 -13.75
CA PHE A 87 -5.96 8.23 -13.01
C PHE A 87 -6.30 9.47 -12.17
N VAL A 88 -6.95 10.46 -12.81
CA VAL A 88 -7.13 11.81 -12.25
C VAL A 88 -8.58 12.25 -12.27
N ARG A 89 -9.07 12.81 -11.16
CA ARG A 89 -10.44 13.32 -11.03
C ARG A 89 -10.75 14.38 -12.10
N GLY A 90 -11.93 14.27 -12.71
CA GLY A 90 -12.37 15.11 -13.83
C GLY A 90 -11.68 14.86 -15.18
N LYS A 91 -10.77 13.88 -15.31
CA LYS A 91 -10.00 13.60 -16.54
C LYS A 91 -10.06 12.13 -17.00
N PRO A 92 -11.25 11.57 -17.28
CA PRO A 92 -11.39 10.18 -17.73
C PRO A 92 -10.70 9.89 -19.07
N GLU A 93 -10.44 10.91 -19.90
CA GLU A 93 -9.71 10.77 -21.17
C GLU A 93 -8.24 10.34 -20.98
N LEU A 94 -7.69 10.44 -19.76
CA LEU A 94 -6.33 10.00 -19.46
C LEU A 94 -6.21 8.49 -19.18
N LEU A 95 -7.33 7.78 -19.02
CA LEU A 95 -7.34 6.34 -18.75
C LEU A 95 -6.71 5.53 -19.88
N ASP A 96 -6.85 5.98 -21.13
CA ASP A 96 -6.24 5.33 -22.29
C ASP A 96 -4.72 5.27 -22.18
N LYS A 97 -4.08 6.30 -21.59
CA LYS A 97 -2.63 6.32 -21.36
C LYS A 97 -2.19 5.26 -20.35
N ILE A 98 -3.04 4.93 -19.38
CA ILE A 98 -2.76 3.84 -18.43
C ILE A 98 -2.75 2.51 -19.18
N CYS A 99 -3.77 2.28 -20.03
CA CYS A 99 -3.87 1.09 -20.86
C CYS A 99 -2.69 0.96 -21.83
N GLU A 100 -2.31 2.04 -22.52
CA GLU A 100 -1.15 2.07 -23.42
C GLU A 100 0.15 1.67 -22.71
N ARG A 101 0.41 2.23 -21.53
CA ARG A 101 1.61 1.86 -20.75
C ARG A 101 1.55 0.42 -20.28
N HIS A 102 0.38 -0.07 -19.89
CA HIS A 102 0.19 -1.46 -19.50
C HIS A 102 0.50 -2.42 -20.66
N LEU A 103 -0.07 -2.16 -21.85
CA LEU A 103 0.18 -2.95 -23.06
C LEU A 103 1.63 -2.88 -23.51
N ALA A 104 2.26 -1.70 -23.45
CA ALA A 104 3.68 -1.55 -23.76
C ALA A 104 4.56 -2.39 -22.81
N ARG A 105 4.20 -2.48 -21.53
CA ARG A 105 4.92 -3.32 -20.55
C ARG A 105 4.73 -4.81 -20.84
N LEU A 106 3.52 -5.24 -21.20
CA LEU A 106 3.26 -6.63 -21.61
C LEU A 106 4.04 -6.98 -22.88
N GLN A 107 4.01 -6.12 -23.89
CA GLN A 107 4.77 -6.32 -25.12
C GLN A 107 6.28 -6.39 -24.84
N ALA A 108 6.81 -5.50 -24.00
CA ALA A 108 8.22 -5.55 -23.61
C ALA A 108 8.59 -6.86 -22.89
N SER A 109 7.67 -7.42 -22.09
CA SER A 109 7.87 -8.73 -21.46
C SER A 109 7.89 -9.86 -22.49
N LEU A 110 6.96 -9.86 -23.44
CA LEU A 110 6.90 -10.84 -24.53
C LEU A 110 8.14 -10.76 -25.43
N ASP A 111 8.56 -9.55 -25.78
CA ASP A 111 9.76 -9.33 -26.58
C ASP A 111 11.00 -9.83 -25.84
N LYS A 112 11.12 -9.54 -24.54
CA LYS A 112 12.23 -10.06 -23.73
C LYS A 112 12.26 -11.58 -23.72
N GLU A 113 11.09 -12.21 -23.67
CA GLU A 113 10.97 -13.67 -23.63
C GLU A 113 11.29 -14.30 -24.99
N TYR A 114 10.59 -13.91 -26.06
CA TYR A 114 10.54 -14.61 -27.35
C TYR A 114 11.49 -14.07 -28.42
N LYS A 115 11.91 -12.80 -28.37
CA LYS A 115 12.81 -12.21 -29.37
C LYS A 115 14.14 -12.97 -29.53
N PRO A 116 14.79 -13.47 -28.46
CA PRO A 116 15.98 -14.32 -28.62
C PRO A 116 15.70 -15.61 -29.40
N LEU A 117 14.51 -16.20 -29.23
CA LEU A 117 14.10 -17.37 -30.00
C LEU A 117 13.85 -16.99 -31.46
N GLU A 118 13.12 -15.91 -31.71
CA GLU A 118 12.87 -15.42 -33.07
C GLU A 118 14.16 -15.13 -33.83
N ASP A 119 15.10 -14.42 -33.20
CA ASP A 119 16.39 -14.08 -33.79
C ASP A 119 17.23 -15.33 -34.09
N ARG A 120 17.16 -16.36 -33.22
CA ARG A 120 17.78 -17.65 -33.51
C ARG A 120 17.10 -18.38 -34.66
N LEU A 121 15.76 -18.41 -34.69
CA LEU A 121 14.99 -19.11 -35.71
C LEU A 121 15.22 -18.54 -37.12
N LYS A 122 15.48 -17.22 -37.24
CA LYS A 122 15.83 -16.58 -38.52
C LYS A 122 17.09 -17.18 -39.16
N ASN A 123 17.99 -17.74 -38.37
CA ASN A 123 19.27 -18.29 -38.83
C ASN A 123 19.26 -19.81 -39.00
N CYS A 124 18.19 -20.50 -38.57
CA CYS A 124 18.07 -21.94 -38.75
C CYS A 124 17.81 -22.29 -40.23
N LYS A 125 18.52 -23.30 -40.73
CA LYS A 125 18.44 -23.81 -42.10
C LYS A 125 17.80 -25.20 -42.16
N THR A 126 17.86 -25.96 -41.07
CA THR A 126 17.24 -27.29 -40.99
C THR A 126 16.11 -27.36 -39.97
N LYS A 127 15.28 -28.40 -40.11
CA LYS A 127 14.21 -28.68 -39.15
C LYS A 127 14.77 -29.08 -37.78
N GLU A 128 15.89 -29.80 -37.72
CA GLU A 128 16.52 -30.16 -36.44
C GLU A 128 17.01 -28.90 -35.69
N GLU A 129 17.60 -27.93 -36.40
CA GLU A 129 18.04 -26.66 -35.79
C GLU A 129 16.86 -25.87 -35.19
N VAL A 130 15.71 -25.84 -35.89
CA VAL A 130 14.48 -25.21 -35.39
C VAL A 130 13.96 -25.94 -34.15
N GLU A 131 13.93 -27.27 -34.16
CA GLU A 131 13.46 -28.07 -33.02
C GLU A 131 14.36 -27.92 -31.80
N LEU A 132 15.68 -27.97 -32.00
CA LEU A 132 16.68 -27.70 -30.97
C LEU A 132 16.51 -26.30 -30.40
N ALA A 133 16.35 -25.30 -31.27
CA ALA A 133 16.12 -23.93 -30.86
C ALA A 133 14.85 -23.78 -30.00
N ARG A 134 13.75 -24.44 -30.35
CA ARG A 134 12.54 -24.41 -29.53
C ARG A 134 12.73 -25.15 -28.21
N LYS A 135 13.47 -26.26 -28.21
CA LYS A 135 13.75 -27.07 -27.02
C LYS A 135 14.58 -26.29 -25.99
N GLU A 136 15.72 -25.74 -26.40
CA GLU A 136 16.61 -24.98 -25.51
C GLU A 136 15.93 -23.73 -24.93
N HIS A 137 15.08 -23.06 -25.73
CA HIS A 137 14.32 -21.92 -25.22
C HIS A 137 13.33 -22.34 -24.13
N ARG A 138 12.60 -23.45 -24.31
CA ARG A 138 11.72 -24.00 -23.27
C ARG A 138 12.48 -24.41 -22.01
N GLU A 139 13.64 -25.04 -22.18
CA GLU A 139 14.49 -25.44 -21.05
C GLU A 139 14.99 -24.23 -20.27
N ARG A 140 15.42 -23.16 -20.97
CA ARG A 140 15.79 -21.89 -20.33
C ARG A 140 14.64 -21.31 -19.52
N LEU A 141 13.42 -21.20 -20.09
CA LEU A 141 12.26 -20.68 -19.37
C LEU A 141 11.89 -21.53 -18.14
N ASN A 142 12.00 -22.86 -18.26
CA ASN A 142 11.76 -23.75 -17.13
C ASN A 142 12.80 -23.54 -16.02
N ASN A 143 14.08 -23.40 -16.36
CA ASN A 143 15.15 -23.15 -15.40
C ASN A 143 14.94 -21.80 -14.69
N GLU A 144 14.68 -20.73 -15.45
CA GLU A 144 14.37 -19.41 -14.90
C GLU A 144 13.17 -19.44 -13.95
N ARG A 145 12.09 -20.17 -14.31
CA ARG A 145 10.91 -20.35 -13.45
C ARG A 145 11.25 -21.12 -12.18
N MET A 146 12.10 -22.13 -12.26
CA MET A 146 12.53 -22.92 -11.10
C MET A 146 13.39 -22.09 -10.15
N GLU A 147 14.34 -21.31 -10.67
CA GLU A 147 15.16 -20.37 -9.89
C GLU A 147 14.29 -19.33 -9.16
N GLN A 148 13.28 -18.78 -9.84
CA GLN A 148 12.32 -17.85 -9.22
C GLN A 148 11.51 -18.52 -8.11
N LEU A 149 11.06 -19.77 -8.30
CA LEU A 149 10.33 -20.52 -7.30
C LEU A 149 11.19 -20.81 -6.07
N GLU A 150 12.46 -21.16 -6.27
CA GLU A 150 13.42 -21.37 -5.18
C GLU A 150 13.68 -20.07 -4.41
N ALA A 151 13.93 -18.97 -5.11
CA ALA A 151 14.09 -17.64 -4.50
C ALA A 151 12.85 -17.23 -3.69
N PHE A 152 11.65 -17.46 -4.23
CA PHE A 152 10.39 -17.18 -3.54
C PHE A 152 10.24 -18.03 -2.26
N LYS A 153 10.50 -19.34 -2.34
CA LYS A 153 10.49 -20.24 -1.18
C LYS A 153 11.48 -19.79 -0.10
N MET A 154 12.70 -19.40 -0.50
CA MET A 154 13.70 -18.87 0.42
C MET A 154 13.22 -17.57 1.11
N SER A 155 12.64 -16.65 0.34
CA SER A 155 12.08 -15.39 0.86
C SER A 155 10.93 -15.62 1.85
N MET A 156 9.99 -16.53 1.53
CA MET A 156 8.91 -16.89 2.44
C MET A 156 9.42 -17.49 3.75
N ALA A 157 10.41 -18.39 3.69
CA ALA A 157 11.01 -18.98 4.88
C ALA A 157 11.70 -17.93 5.76
N ALA A 158 12.36 -16.93 5.16
CA ALA A 158 12.95 -15.81 5.88
C ALA A 158 11.89 -14.94 6.56
N ALA A 159 10.79 -14.62 5.86
CA ALA A 159 9.67 -13.87 6.41
C ALA A 159 9.00 -14.60 7.60
N GLN A 160 8.80 -15.92 7.49
CA GLN A 160 8.29 -16.75 8.59
C GLN A 160 9.22 -16.73 9.81
N LYS A 161 10.53 -16.88 9.62
CA LYS A 161 11.51 -16.79 10.71
C LYS A 161 11.49 -15.42 11.38
N LYS A 162 11.39 -14.34 10.59
CA LYS A 162 11.29 -12.97 11.11
C LYS A 162 10.01 -12.76 11.92
N ALA A 163 8.87 -13.22 11.41
CA ALA A 163 7.59 -13.14 12.11
C ALA A 163 7.62 -13.92 13.44
N ALA A 164 8.21 -15.13 13.44
CA ALA A 164 8.37 -15.92 14.66
C ALA A 164 9.27 -15.24 15.70
N ALA A 165 10.35 -14.58 15.27
CA ALA A 165 11.23 -13.83 16.17
C ALA A 165 10.52 -12.61 16.80
N LEU A 166 9.76 -11.84 16.01
CA LEU A 166 8.96 -10.71 16.50
C LEU A 166 7.90 -11.16 17.53
N ALA A 167 7.24 -12.30 17.30
CA ALA A 167 6.27 -12.86 18.23
C ALA A 167 6.87 -13.32 19.57
N LEU A 168 8.17 -13.64 19.60
CA LEU A 168 8.91 -13.97 20.83
C LEU A 168 9.40 -12.70 21.57
N GLU A 169 9.58 -11.59 20.88
CA GLU A 169 10.06 -10.33 21.45
C GLU A 169 8.91 -9.53 22.12
N ASP A 170 7.69 -9.62 21.56
CA ASP A 170 6.45 -9.06 22.17
C ASP A 170 6.14 -9.67 23.55
N GLN A 171 6.63 -10.90 23.81
CA GLN A 171 6.50 -11.57 25.11
C GLN A 171 7.60 -11.17 26.13
N ARG A 172 8.63 -10.42 25.71
CA ARG A 172 9.78 -10.04 26.57
C ARG A 172 9.75 -8.60 27.08
N THR A 173 8.82 -7.74 26.64
CA THR A 173 8.67 -6.39 27.22
C THR A 173 8.02 -6.49 28.60
N PRO A 174 8.69 -6.07 29.70
CA PRO A 174 8.06 -6.04 31.01
C PRO A 174 6.92 -5.01 31.00
N GLN A 175 5.72 -5.41 31.44
CA GLN A 175 4.70 -4.44 31.82
C GLN A 175 5.24 -3.59 32.97
N THR A 176 5.72 -2.38 32.69
CA THR A 176 5.89 -1.38 33.74
C THR A 176 4.49 -0.98 34.17
N SER A 177 4.11 -1.48 35.33
CA SER A 177 2.88 -1.19 36.05
C SER A 177 2.59 0.31 36.07
N ARG A 178 1.53 0.71 35.35
CA ARG A 178 0.83 1.97 35.65
C ARG A 178 0.24 1.82 37.05
N THR A 179 0.85 2.48 38.02
CA THR A 179 0.19 2.72 39.31
C THR A 179 -0.97 3.66 39.06
N SER A 180 -2.20 3.15 39.21
CA SER A 180 -3.41 3.95 39.23
C SER A 180 -3.32 4.99 40.36
N PRO A 181 -3.70 6.27 40.13
CA PRO A 181 -3.83 7.23 41.22
C PRO A 181 -4.97 6.78 42.13
N LYS A 182 -4.64 6.48 43.39
CA LYS A 182 -5.65 6.22 44.42
C LYS A 182 -6.46 7.49 44.65
N ILE A 183 -7.77 7.40 44.43
CA ILE A 183 -8.75 8.39 44.86
C ILE A 183 -8.68 8.46 46.39
N CYS A 184 -8.31 9.62 46.92
CA CYS A 184 -8.25 9.89 48.34
C CYS A 184 -9.65 10.34 48.80
N THR A 185 -10.34 9.51 49.57
CA THR A 185 -11.61 9.86 50.22
C THR A 185 -11.38 10.51 51.58
N GLU A 186 -12.28 11.40 51.94
CA GLU A 186 -12.21 12.49 52.92
C GLU A 186 -12.23 12.11 54.42
N GLU A 187 -11.75 10.92 54.81
CA GLU A 187 -11.93 10.40 56.19
C GLU A 187 -10.61 10.00 56.89
N THR A 188 -9.57 10.82 56.83
CA THR A 188 -8.41 10.62 57.73
C THR A 188 -7.74 11.93 58.13
N MET A 189 -8.50 12.79 58.80
CA MET A 189 -7.95 13.82 59.70
C MET A 189 -8.35 13.47 61.13
N GLN A 190 -7.46 12.83 61.90
CA GLN A 190 -7.45 12.89 63.37
C GLN A 190 -6.21 12.21 63.96
N HIS A 191 -5.07 12.91 63.95
CA HIS A 191 -4.16 13.00 65.11
C HIS A 191 -2.97 13.91 64.79
N ALA A 192 -3.05 15.17 65.22
CA ALA A 192 -1.98 15.97 65.80
C ALA A 192 -2.46 17.43 65.89
N ARG A 193 -3.11 17.73 67.00
CA ARG A 193 -3.41 19.10 67.44
C ARG A 193 -2.27 19.57 68.35
N LEU A 194 -1.77 20.78 68.08
CA LEU A 194 -1.38 21.84 69.03
C LEU A 194 0.06 22.41 68.91
N CYS A 195 0.07 23.74 69.06
CA CYS A 195 1.15 24.72 69.21
C CYS A 195 1.82 25.21 67.91
N ASN A 196 2.04 26.51 67.70
CA ASN A 196 1.56 27.74 68.33
C ASN A 196 1.97 28.90 67.39
N THR A 197 1.18 29.97 67.49
CA THR A 197 1.29 31.37 67.01
C THR A 197 2.62 32.02 66.58
N ASN A 198 2.43 33.04 65.71
CA ASN A 198 3.26 34.24 65.44
C ASN A 198 4.58 33.99 64.67
N GLN A 199 5.03 34.79 63.70
CA GLN A 199 5.00 36.24 63.60
C GLN A 199 5.55 36.65 62.19
N PHE A 200 5.02 37.74 61.61
CA PHE A 200 5.76 38.77 60.85
C PHE A 200 6.72 38.39 59.69
N CYS A 201 6.44 38.87 58.47
CA CYS A 201 7.03 40.13 57.95
C CYS A 201 6.64 40.41 56.48
N ASN A 202 6.28 41.67 56.25
CA ASN A 202 6.04 42.34 54.97
C ASN A 202 7.30 42.40 54.07
N GLY A 203 7.09 42.55 52.76
CA GLY A 203 8.12 43.08 51.85
C GLY A 203 7.63 43.31 50.42
N LYS A 204 7.38 44.57 50.06
CA LYS A 204 6.88 45.07 48.76
C LYS A 204 8.02 45.27 47.72
N GLY A 205 7.65 45.31 46.44
CA GLY A 205 8.33 46.04 45.35
C GLY A 205 8.25 45.27 44.03
N LYS A 206 7.46 45.62 42.99
CA LYS A 206 7.49 46.81 42.08
C LYS A 206 8.93 47.11 41.61
N SER A 207 9.28 47.31 40.33
CA SER A 207 8.56 47.65 39.11
C SER A 207 9.50 47.48 37.89
N ALA A 208 8.90 47.30 36.70
CA ALA A 208 9.25 47.82 35.36
C ALA A 208 10.72 47.94 34.88
N HIS A 209 11.02 47.39 33.69
CA HIS A 209 11.20 48.22 32.47
C HIS A 209 11.41 47.36 31.19
N SER A 210 10.57 47.57 30.18
CA SER A 210 10.92 47.53 28.74
C SER A 210 11.67 48.84 28.38
N PRO A 211 12.45 48.98 27.27
CA PRO A 211 11.96 48.74 25.90
C PRO A 211 12.99 48.37 24.79
N GLN A 212 12.42 47.89 23.67
CA GLN A 212 12.68 48.09 22.23
C GLN A 212 14.07 48.43 21.61
N GLN A 213 14.12 48.06 20.32
CA GLN A 213 14.98 48.47 19.18
C GLN A 213 16.18 47.53 18.93
N ILE A 214 16.46 47.01 17.73
CA ILE A 214 16.22 47.46 16.34
C ILE A 214 15.82 46.25 15.49
#